data_AF-A0A9R1E5Q3-F1
#
_entry.id   AF-A0A9R1E5Q3-F1
#
_cell.length_a   1.000
_cell.length_b   1.000
_cell.length_c   1.000
_cell.angle_alpha   90.00
_cell.angle_beta   90.00
_cell.angle_gamma   90.00
#
_symmetry.space_group_name_H-M   'P 1'
#
loop_
_entity.id
_entity.type
_entity.pdbx_description
1 polymer ?
#
loop_
_entity_poly.entity_id
_entity_poly.type
_entity_poly.pdbx_seq_one_letter_code
_entity_poly.pdbx_strand_id
1 'polypeptide(L)'
;MCPGTGKSHIVLPRAAPSYAGSKRTLAVYDPAAAQQRADAARLSADAGALVPSLVGVAGEPIKAVPLAASAPKVRAEPPGIRAPNGLLPYLRLRVDLPVHFIDEKTVTATDVDPQQNRFRLPIDGVMRNLRPVLSHLDHQAANLVHVEPPRPRLPKLPKVPGEKTKKRRGREHGGLPVLVIERDAGIRELQLTRWESSGVCIIKGEGYMDFINNCGFSVGDVVEIWAFKQKAMRLFGVDIYEEGYQESPLYVLFIKKGHMLPAPRALVVSDGGEEETAQEHAP
;
A
#
# COMPACT_ATOMS: atom_id res chain seq x y z
N MET A 1 45.28 -18.53 19.08
CA MET A 1 44.89 -17.72 20.25
C MET A 1 45.12 -16.26 19.90
N CYS A 2 44.20 -15.39 20.35
CA CYS A 2 44.02 -13.95 20.07
C CYS A 2 43.22 -13.60 18.80
N PRO A 3 41.93 -13.23 18.92
CA PRO A 3 41.20 -12.51 17.88
C PRO A 3 41.34 -10.99 18.09
N GLY A 4 41.80 -10.29 17.04
CA GLY A 4 41.90 -8.84 16.97
C GLY A 4 40.54 -8.20 16.71
N THR A 5 40.28 -7.14 17.46
CA THR A 5 39.07 -6.32 17.54
C THR A 5 38.72 -5.60 16.24
N GLY A 6 37.57 -5.93 15.64
CA GLY A 6 36.91 -5.13 14.60
C GLY A 6 36.08 -4.01 15.24
N LYS A 7 36.45 -2.76 14.96
CA LYS A 7 35.69 -1.56 15.36
C LYS A 7 34.43 -1.43 14.49
N SER A 8 33.25 -1.56 15.08
CA SER A 8 32.01 -1.15 14.44
C SER A 8 31.83 0.37 14.60
N HIS A 9 31.83 1.09 13.48
CA HIS A 9 31.45 2.49 13.44
C HIS A 9 29.93 2.60 13.48
N ILE A 10 29.39 2.98 14.64
CA ILE A 10 27.99 3.37 14.80
C ILE A 10 27.82 4.77 14.21
N VAL A 11 27.09 4.88 13.10
CA VAL A 11 26.65 6.17 12.55
C VAL A 11 25.36 6.56 13.28
N LEU A 12 25.47 7.47 14.25
CA LEU A 12 24.32 8.07 14.93
C LEU A 12 23.66 9.12 14.03
N PRO A 13 22.33 9.11 13.83
CA PRO A 13 21.64 10.20 13.15
C PRO A 13 21.60 11.46 14.04
N ARG A 14 21.97 12.57 13.40
CA ARG A 14 22.05 13.94 13.93
C ARG A 14 20.68 14.44 14.41
N ALA A 15 20.64 14.95 15.65
CA ALA A 15 19.47 15.54 16.29
C ALA A 15 18.93 16.77 15.51
N ALA A 16 17.60 16.86 15.40
CA ALA A 16 16.87 18.01 14.86
C ALA A 16 16.33 18.91 15.99
N PRO A 17 16.21 20.23 15.76
CA PRO A 17 16.05 21.24 16.81
C PRO A 17 14.64 21.29 17.42
N SER A 18 14.58 21.49 18.73
CA SER A 18 13.38 21.82 19.50
C SER A 18 12.84 23.20 19.14
N TYR A 19 11.55 23.33 18.86
CA TYR A 19 10.86 24.61 18.73
C TYR A 19 9.77 24.78 19.79
N ALA A 20 9.81 25.96 20.42
CA ALA A 20 9.04 26.38 21.56
C ALA A 20 7.64 26.94 21.20
N GLY A 21 6.69 26.73 22.12
CA GLY A 21 5.62 27.66 22.51
C GLY A 21 4.65 28.19 21.44
N SER A 22 3.45 27.60 21.35
CA SER A 22 2.30 28.24 20.67
C SER A 22 1.31 28.79 21.71
N LYS A 23 1.09 30.11 21.68
CA LYS A 23 0.17 30.85 22.56
C LYS A 23 -1.29 30.64 22.11
N ARG A 24 -2.16 30.26 23.04
CA ARG A 24 -3.62 30.17 22.83
C ARG A 24 -4.19 31.58 22.63
N THR A 25 -4.93 31.78 21.54
CA THR A 25 -5.74 32.99 21.34
C THR A 25 -7.14 32.71 21.86
N LEU A 26 -7.58 33.50 22.85
CA LEU A 26 -8.92 33.44 23.45
C LEU A 26 -9.92 34.02 22.43
N ALA A 27 -10.88 33.23 21.96
CA ALA A 27 -11.92 33.72 21.04
C ALA A 27 -12.96 34.54 21.82
N VAL A 28 -13.22 35.75 21.33
CA VAL A 28 -14.22 36.70 21.85
C VAL A 28 -15.62 36.17 21.57
N TYR A 29 -16.49 36.19 22.58
CA TYR A 29 -17.89 35.77 22.50
C TYR A 29 -18.71 36.80 21.71
N ASP A 30 -19.27 36.37 20.58
CA ASP A 30 -20.20 37.17 19.78
C ASP A 30 -21.65 36.72 20.06
N PRO A 31 -22.48 37.57 20.71
CA PRO A 31 -23.86 37.23 21.07
C PRO A 31 -24.79 37.06 19.84
N ALA A 32 -24.43 37.59 18.66
CA ALA A 32 -25.25 37.44 17.45
C ALA A 32 -25.21 35.99 16.91
N ALA A 33 -24.06 35.32 17.04
CA ALA A 33 -23.89 33.91 16.63
C ALA A 33 -24.59 32.92 17.58
N ALA A 34 -24.91 33.34 18.81
CA ALA A 34 -25.67 32.55 19.76
C ALA A 34 -27.18 32.59 19.45
N GLN A 35 -27.69 33.76 19.05
CA GLN A 35 -29.11 33.93 18.70
C GLN A 35 -29.48 33.14 17.43
N GLN A 36 -28.61 33.13 16.40
CA GLN A 36 -28.83 32.33 15.20
C GLN A 36 -28.91 30.81 15.47
N ARG A 37 -28.18 30.31 16.47
CA ARG A 37 -28.26 28.90 16.89
C ARG A 37 -29.56 28.61 17.65
N ALA A 38 -30.06 29.55 18.44
CA ALA A 38 -31.33 29.41 19.15
C ALA A 38 -32.54 29.43 18.19
N ASP A 39 -32.49 30.28 17.15
CA ASP A 39 -33.55 30.36 16.14
C ASP A 39 -33.55 29.12 15.23
N ALA A 40 -32.38 28.59 14.88
CA ALA A 40 -32.25 27.31 14.16
C ALA A 40 -32.77 26.12 14.99
N ALA A 41 -32.58 26.13 16.31
CA ALA A 41 -33.11 25.10 17.20
C ALA A 41 -34.65 25.18 17.34
N ARG A 42 -35.24 26.39 17.28
CA ARG A 42 -36.69 26.59 17.28
C ARG A 42 -37.37 26.09 15.99
N LEU A 43 -36.68 26.20 14.84
CA LEU A 43 -37.17 25.64 13.57
C LEU A 43 -37.08 24.09 13.51
N SER A 44 -36.32 23.48 14.41
CA SER A 44 -36.12 22.02 14.48
C SER A 44 -37.09 21.29 15.41
N ALA A 45 -37.89 22.01 16.21
CA ALA A 45 -38.74 21.45 17.26
C ALA A 45 -40.20 21.21 16.86
N ASP A 46 -40.63 21.65 15.67
CA ASP A 46 -42.05 21.61 15.26
C ASP A 46 -42.37 20.61 14.13
N ALA A 47 -41.48 19.65 13.85
CA ALA A 47 -41.71 18.61 12.84
C ALA A 47 -42.40 17.37 13.45
N GLY A 48 -43.60 17.57 14.00
CA GLY A 48 -44.52 16.52 14.40
C GLY A 48 -45.61 16.30 13.34
N ALA A 49 -45.51 15.18 12.62
CA ALA A 49 -46.59 14.49 11.90
C ALA A 49 -47.23 15.09 10.61
N LEU A 50 -47.11 14.26 9.54
CA LEU A 50 -48.08 13.90 8.49
C LEU A 50 -48.09 14.56 7.09
N VAL A 51 -48.17 13.62 6.12
CA VAL A 51 -48.69 13.64 4.73
C VAL A 51 -47.67 13.80 3.58
N PRO A 52 -47.56 12.81 2.66
CA PRO A 52 -46.81 12.98 1.41
C PRO A 52 -47.61 13.84 0.44
N SER A 53 -47.13 15.06 0.17
CA SER A 53 -47.62 15.89 -0.94
C SER A 53 -46.87 15.51 -2.22
N LEU A 54 -47.62 14.99 -3.20
CA LEU A 54 -47.16 14.75 -4.56
C LEU A 54 -46.98 16.10 -5.27
N VAL A 55 -45.75 16.63 -5.25
CA VAL A 55 -45.35 17.72 -6.14
C VAL A 55 -44.16 17.25 -6.95
N GLY A 56 -44.42 17.01 -8.24
CA GLY A 56 -43.44 16.59 -9.21
C GLY A 56 -42.35 17.65 -9.40
N VAL A 57 -41.15 17.34 -8.89
CA VAL A 57 -39.92 18.00 -9.32
C VAL A 57 -39.13 16.95 -10.08
N ALA A 58 -38.96 17.18 -11.38
CA ALA A 58 -38.09 16.40 -12.24
C ALA A 58 -36.63 16.60 -11.81
N GLY A 59 -36.23 15.91 -10.74
CA GLY A 59 -34.83 15.69 -10.38
C GLY A 59 -34.43 14.32 -10.90
N GLU A 60 -33.39 14.24 -11.72
CA GLU A 60 -32.79 12.96 -12.07
C GLU A 60 -32.49 12.19 -10.77
N PRO A 61 -32.90 10.91 -10.67
CA PRO A 61 -32.76 10.16 -9.44
C PRO A 61 -31.28 10.07 -9.08
N ILE A 62 -30.93 10.55 -7.89
CA ILE A 62 -29.62 10.31 -7.27
C ILE A 62 -29.40 8.80 -7.35
N LYS A 63 -28.40 8.39 -8.13
CA LYS A 63 -28.04 7.00 -8.34
C LYS A 63 -27.47 6.47 -7.03
N ALA A 64 -28.35 6.13 -6.09
CA ALA A 64 -28.00 5.57 -4.81
C ALA A 64 -27.37 4.21 -5.05
N VAL A 65 -26.04 4.16 -5.07
CA VAL A 65 -25.31 2.91 -5.04
C VAL A 65 -25.63 2.27 -3.68
N PRO A 66 -26.22 1.06 -3.65
CA PRO A 66 -26.55 0.41 -2.39
C PRO A 66 -25.30 0.32 -1.51
N LEU A 67 -25.41 0.62 -0.22
CA LEU A 67 -24.30 0.54 0.75
C LEU A 67 -23.61 -0.84 0.70
N ALA A 68 -24.36 -1.89 0.38
CA ALA A 68 -23.87 -3.25 0.18
C ALA A 68 -22.94 -3.43 -1.05
N ALA A 69 -23.07 -2.61 -2.09
CA ALA A 69 -22.19 -2.67 -3.27
C ALA A 69 -20.77 -2.14 -2.97
N SER A 70 -20.59 -1.44 -1.84
CA SER A 70 -19.30 -0.91 -1.38
C SER A 70 -18.74 -1.64 -0.16
N ALA A 71 -19.41 -2.69 0.33
CA ALA A 71 -18.91 -3.45 1.48
C ALA A 71 -17.57 -4.13 1.13
N PRO A 72 -16.60 -4.16 2.07
CA PRO A 72 -15.38 -4.91 1.88
C PRO A 72 -15.72 -6.36 1.57
N LYS A 73 -15.07 -6.96 0.56
CA LYS A 73 -15.12 -8.42 0.36
C LYS A 73 -14.43 -9.05 1.57
N VAL A 74 -15.21 -9.49 2.56
CA VAL A 74 -14.67 -10.21 3.71
C VAL A 74 -14.31 -11.61 3.25
N ARG A 75 -13.01 -11.92 3.25
CA ARG A 75 -12.48 -13.24 2.89
C ARG A 75 -11.88 -13.86 4.14
N ALA A 76 -12.11 -15.17 4.33
CA ALA A 76 -11.46 -15.93 5.38
C ALA A 76 -9.95 -15.95 5.15
N GLU A 77 -9.18 -15.75 6.21
CA GLU A 77 -7.72 -15.74 6.12
C GLU A 77 -7.19 -17.09 5.61
N PRO A 78 -6.10 -17.09 4.83
CA PRO A 78 -5.47 -18.30 4.37
C PRO A 78 -5.05 -19.23 5.53
N PRO A 79 -5.33 -20.54 5.45
CA PRO A 79 -4.94 -21.49 6.50
C PRO A 79 -3.42 -21.52 6.70
N GLY A 80 -2.96 -21.41 7.95
CA GLY A 80 -1.54 -21.51 8.31
C GLY A 80 -0.83 -20.16 8.54
N ILE A 81 -1.46 -19.01 8.28
CA ILE A 81 -0.87 -17.70 8.60
C ILE A 81 -0.53 -17.58 10.09
N ARG A 82 -1.46 -18.00 10.96
CA ARG A 82 -1.38 -17.82 12.42
C ARG A 82 -0.94 -19.07 13.19
N ALA A 83 -0.62 -20.18 12.51
CA ALA A 83 -0.16 -21.39 13.19
C ALA A 83 1.16 -21.13 13.95
N PRO A 84 1.52 -21.92 14.99
CA PRO A 84 2.78 -21.74 15.73
C PRO A 84 4.03 -21.75 14.83
N ASN A 85 4.01 -22.60 13.80
CA ASN A 85 5.01 -22.63 12.73
C ASN A 85 4.41 -22.03 11.44
N GLY A 86 3.67 -20.93 11.57
CA GLY A 86 2.98 -20.24 10.49
C GLY A 86 3.74 -19.03 9.98
N LEU A 87 3.13 -18.29 9.05
CA LEU A 87 3.78 -17.17 8.38
C LEU A 87 4.10 -16.01 9.34
N LEU A 88 3.16 -15.58 10.19
CA LEU A 88 3.39 -14.44 11.08
C LEU A 88 4.50 -14.71 12.11
N PRO A 89 4.53 -15.85 12.82
CA PRO A 89 5.63 -16.15 13.74
C PRO A 89 6.98 -16.28 13.04
N TYR A 90 7.03 -16.84 11.83
CA TYR A 90 8.26 -16.95 11.05
C TYR A 90 8.84 -15.56 10.72
N LEU A 91 7.98 -14.60 10.38
CA LEU A 91 8.36 -13.22 10.13
C LEU A 91 8.58 -12.40 11.43
N ARG A 92 8.49 -13.04 12.61
CA ARG A 92 8.55 -12.40 13.94
C ARG A 92 7.52 -11.28 14.12
N LEU A 93 6.36 -11.44 13.48
CA LEU A 93 5.24 -10.52 13.60
C LEU A 93 4.28 -11.00 14.68
N ARG A 94 3.51 -10.06 15.22
CA ARG A 94 2.46 -10.39 16.19
C ARG A 94 1.44 -11.38 15.61
N VAL A 95 1.07 -12.37 16.41
CA VAL A 95 0.07 -13.39 16.04
C VAL A 95 -1.33 -12.84 15.85
N ASP A 96 -1.63 -11.66 16.41
CA ASP A 96 -2.91 -10.95 16.27
C ASP A 96 -2.87 -9.84 15.20
N LEU A 97 -1.77 -9.71 14.45
CA LEU A 97 -1.65 -8.73 13.37
C LEU A 97 -2.79 -8.91 12.36
N PRO A 98 -3.53 -7.85 12.00
CA PRO A 98 -4.55 -7.93 10.96
C PRO A 98 -3.95 -8.27 9.59
N VAL A 99 -4.57 -9.22 8.90
CA VAL A 99 -4.21 -9.59 7.53
C VAL A 99 -5.35 -9.22 6.59
N HIS A 100 -5.06 -8.34 5.62
CA HIS A 100 -6.08 -7.74 4.78
C HIS A 100 -6.13 -8.41 3.42
N PHE A 101 -7.29 -8.94 3.05
CA PHE A 101 -7.55 -9.32 1.67
C PHE A 101 -7.62 -8.06 0.81
N ILE A 102 -6.75 -7.97 -0.19
CA ILE A 102 -6.70 -6.82 -1.10
C ILE A 102 -7.69 -7.05 -2.23
N ASP A 103 -7.45 -8.06 -3.07
CA ASP A 103 -8.38 -8.53 -4.09
C ASP A 103 -7.90 -9.85 -4.71
N GLU A 104 -8.71 -10.42 -5.59
CA GLU A 104 -8.27 -11.43 -6.55
C GLU A 104 -7.81 -10.76 -7.84
N LYS A 105 -6.82 -11.35 -8.50
CA LYS A 105 -6.38 -10.93 -9.82
C LYS A 105 -6.11 -12.13 -10.72
N THR A 106 -6.60 -12.07 -11.94
CA THR A 106 -6.16 -12.95 -13.02
C THR A 106 -4.81 -12.48 -13.55
N VAL A 107 -3.82 -13.37 -13.57
CA VAL A 107 -2.49 -13.13 -14.13
C VAL A 107 -2.64 -12.86 -15.63
N THR A 108 -2.11 -11.73 -16.07
CA THR A 108 -2.16 -11.33 -17.48
C THR A 108 -0.80 -11.52 -18.14
N ALA A 109 -0.77 -11.54 -19.48
CA ALA A 109 0.49 -11.56 -20.23
C ALA A 109 1.46 -10.44 -19.79
N THR A 110 0.93 -9.26 -19.44
CA THR A 110 1.76 -8.14 -19.02
C THR A 110 2.45 -8.31 -17.66
N ASP A 111 2.01 -9.27 -16.85
CA ASP A 111 2.59 -9.54 -15.53
C ASP A 111 3.78 -10.49 -15.61
N VAL A 112 3.80 -11.39 -16.59
CA VAL A 112 4.90 -12.34 -16.83
C VAL A 112 5.81 -11.91 -17.99
N ASP A 113 5.60 -10.71 -18.51
CA ASP A 113 6.34 -10.16 -19.64
C ASP A 113 7.67 -9.51 -19.17
N PRO A 114 8.84 -9.99 -19.65
CA PRO A 114 10.14 -9.45 -19.25
C PRO A 114 10.34 -7.98 -19.59
N GLN A 115 9.64 -7.47 -20.61
CA GLN A 115 9.76 -6.07 -21.02
C GLN A 115 8.91 -5.15 -20.12
N GLN A 116 7.78 -5.62 -19.61
CA GLN A 116 6.97 -4.88 -18.64
C GLN A 116 7.55 -4.94 -17.23
N ASN A 117 8.13 -6.09 -16.84
CA ASN A 117 8.87 -6.32 -15.59
C ASN A 117 8.13 -5.79 -14.35
N ARG A 118 6.83 -6.09 -14.24
CA ARG A 118 5.96 -5.58 -13.17
C ARG A 118 4.69 -6.41 -13.01
N PHE A 119 4.17 -6.44 -11.80
CA PHE A 119 2.85 -7.00 -11.50
C PHE A 119 1.86 -5.88 -11.21
N ARG A 120 0.73 -5.83 -11.92
CA ARG A 120 -0.32 -4.83 -11.67
C ARG A 120 -1.22 -5.22 -10.49
N LEU A 121 -1.50 -4.32 -9.57
CA LEU A 121 -2.46 -4.58 -8.50
C LEU A 121 -3.87 -4.09 -8.88
N PRO A 122 -4.94 -4.79 -8.48
CA PRO A 122 -6.32 -4.32 -8.65
C PRO A 122 -6.55 -2.98 -7.95
N ILE A 123 -6.96 -1.96 -8.71
CA ILE A 123 -7.04 -0.57 -8.23
C ILE A 123 -8.01 -0.47 -7.04
N ASP A 124 -9.20 -1.07 -7.15
CA ASP A 124 -10.23 -0.97 -6.12
C ASP A 124 -9.80 -1.63 -4.81
N GLY A 125 -9.13 -2.79 -4.88
CA GLY A 125 -8.57 -3.47 -3.73
C GLY A 125 -7.46 -2.64 -3.07
N VAL A 126 -6.58 -2.02 -3.86
CA VAL A 126 -5.53 -1.15 -3.33
C VAL A 126 -6.12 0.06 -2.62
N MET A 127 -7.09 0.74 -3.24
CA MET A 127 -7.65 1.97 -2.69
C MET A 127 -8.50 1.73 -1.44
N ARG A 128 -9.25 0.62 -1.39
CA ARG A 128 -10.14 0.30 -0.27
C ARG A 128 -9.46 -0.45 0.87
N ASN A 129 -8.58 -1.41 0.56
CA ASN A 129 -8.06 -2.35 1.54
C ASN A 129 -6.58 -2.12 1.84
N LEU A 130 -5.74 -1.79 0.86
CA LEU A 130 -4.30 -1.61 1.09
C LEU A 130 -3.98 -0.22 1.66
N ARG A 131 -4.51 0.83 1.03
CA ARG A 131 -4.20 2.22 1.39
C ARG A 131 -4.47 2.54 2.88
N PRO A 132 -5.55 2.06 3.53
CA PRO A 132 -5.75 2.31 4.97
C PRO A 132 -4.71 1.65 5.90
N VAL A 133 -4.06 0.58 5.43
CA VAL A 133 -3.04 -0.15 6.20
C VAL A 133 -1.73 0.63 6.25
N LEU A 134 -1.46 1.46 5.25
CA LEU A 134 -0.21 2.19 5.08
C LEU A 134 -0.12 3.43 6.00
N SER A 135 1.10 3.77 6.41
CA SER A 135 1.40 5.03 7.08
C SER A 135 1.34 6.21 6.11
N HIS A 136 1.40 7.44 6.62
CA HIS A 136 1.47 8.62 5.76
C HIS A 136 2.75 8.65 4.90
N LEU A 137 3.88 8.23 5.48
CA LEU A 137 5.16 8.13 4.76
C LEU A 137 5.08 7.04 3.68
N ASP A 138 4.42 5.93 3.98
CA ASP A 138 4.18 4.87 3.00
C ASP A 138 3.31 5.37 1.84
N HIS A 139 2.29 6.20 2.11
CA HIS A 139 1.48 6.81 1.05
C HIS A 139 2.33 7.70 0.14
N GLN A 140 3.24 8.48 0.70
CA GLN A 140 4.16 9.32 -0.07
C GLN A 140 5.09 8.46 -0.92
N ALA A 141 5.75 7.45 -0.31
CA ALA A 141 6.67 6.56 -1.00
C ALA A 141 6.00 5.76 -2.12
N ALA A 142 4.75 5.33 -1.93
CA ALA A 142 3.97 4.58 -2.92
C ALA A 142 3.21 5.45 -3.93
N ASN A 143 3.33 6.79 -3.88
CA ASN A 143 2.55 7.73 -4.71
C ASN A 143 1.01 7.60 -4.56
N LEU A 144 0.55 7.30 -3.34
CA LEU A 144 -0.87 7.08 -2.96
C LEU A 144 -1.52 8.28 -2.24
N VAL A 145 -0.82 9.42 -2.13
CA VAL A 145 -1.31 10.61 -1.40
C VAL A 145 -2.40 11.33 -2.18
N HIS A 146 -2.17 11.62 -3.47
CA HIS A 146 -3.06 12.43 -4.30
C HIS A 146 -3.77 11.53 -5.34
N VAL A 147 -5.05 11.30 -5.09
CA VAL A 147 -5.97 10.73 -6.09
C VAL A 147 -6.59 11.91 -6.85
N GLU A 148 -5.76 12.75 -7.47
CA GLU A 148 -6.31 13.69 -8.44
C GLU A 148 -6.85 12.89 -9.63
N PRO A 149 -8.04 13.25 -10.16
CA PRO A 149 -8.54 12.63 -11.37
C PRO A 149 -7.49 12.78 -12.48
N PRO A 150 -7.28 11.76 -13.32
CA PRO A 150 -6.30 11.84 -14.40
C PRO A 150 -6.51 13.12 -15.19
N ARG A 151 -5.47 13.96 -15.28
CA ARG A 151 -5.54 15.18 -16.09
C ARG A 151 -6.01 14.78 -17.49
N PRO A 152 -7.07 15.39 -18.04
CA PRO A 152 -7.54 15.08 -19.38
C PRO A 152 -6.36 15.13 -20.34
N ARG A 153 -6.14 14.05 -21.09
CA ARG A 153 -5.14 14.06 -22.15
C ARG A 153 -5.62 15.07 -23.18
N LEU A 154 -5.03 16.26 -23.19
CA LEU A 154 -5.27 17.24 -24.26
C LEU A 154 -5.10 16.52 -25.60
N PRO A 155 -5.99 16.76 -26.58
CA PRO A 155 -5.85 16.19 -27.92
C PRO A 155 -4.44 16.47 -28.43
N LYS A 156 -3.74 15.42 -28.87
CA LYS A 156 -2.44 15.60 -29.52
C LYS A 156 -2.68 16.45 -30.76
N LEU A 157 -2.20 17.70 -30.74
CA LEU A 157 -2.06 18.51 -31.95
C LEU A 157 -1.34 17.66 -33.02
N PRO A 158 -1.76 17.74 -34.29
CA PRO A 158 -1.19 16.93 -35.35
C PRO A 158 0.32 17.13 -35.40
N LYS A 159 1.07 16.03 -35.26
CA LYS A 159 2.52 16.05 -35.35
C LYS A 159 2.93 16.46 -36.76
N VAL A 160 3.74 17.50 -36.87
CA VAL A 160 4.44 17.85 -38.12
C VAL A 160 5.36 16.66 -38.49
N PRO A 161 5.34 16.17 -39.75
CA PRO A 161 6.19 15.06 -40.16
C PRO A 161 7.67 15.44 -40.01
N GLY A 162 8.42 14.68 -39.20
CA GLY A 162 9.88 14.84 -39.06
C GLY A 162 10.39 15.09 -37.64
N GLU A 163 9.52 15.44 -36.68
CA GLU A 163 9.98 15.74 -35.32
C GLU A 163 10.14 14.46 -34.49
N LYS A 164 11.39 14.01 -34.32
CA LYS A 164 11.77 12.96 -33.36
C LYS A 164 11.51 13.50 -31.95
N THR A 165 10.29 13.36 -31.46
CA THR A 165 9.96 13.65 -30.06
C THR A 165 10.86 12.79 -29.17
N LYS A 166 11.88 13.40 -28.56
CA LYS A 166 12.68 12.78 -27.49
C LYS A 166 11.70 12.13 -26.53
N LYS A 167 11.79 10.80 -26.35
CA LYS A 167 11.03 10.10 -25.31
C LYS A 167 11.31 10.85 -24.02
N ARG A 168 10.28 11.51 -23.48
CA ARG A 168 10.36 12.20 -22.21
C ARG A 168 10.82 11.15 -21.20
N ARG A 169 12.05 11.28 -20.71
CA ARG A 169 12.64 10.36 -19.74
C ARG A 169 11.63 10.26 -18.60
N GLY A 170 11.15 9.05 -18.33
CA GLY A 170 10.24 8.83 -17.21
C GLY A 170 10.89 9.40 -15.96
N ARG A 171 10.11 10.09 -15.12
CA ARG A 171 10.60 10.51 -13.80
C ARG A 171 11.02 9.24 -13.05
N GLU A 172 12.06 9.30 -12.23
CA GLU A 172 12.37 8.21 -11.31
C GLU A 172 11.16 8.02 -10.40
N HIS A 173 10.34 7.03 -10.73
CA HIS A 173 9.20 6.63 -9.92
C HIS A 173 9.80 5.80 -8.79
N GLY A 174 10.18 6.49 -7.71
CA GLY A 174 10.38 5.88 -6.41
C GLY A 174 9.19 4.99 -6.04
N GLY A 175 9.41 4.08 -5.11
CA GLY A 175 8.38 3.18 -4.62
C GLY A 175 8.63 2.83 -3.17
N LEU A 176 7.56 2.50 -2.48
CA LEU A 176 7.61 1.93 -1.14
C LEU A 176 8.28 0.55 -1.23
N PRO A 177 9.39 0.28 -0.53
CA PRO A 177 9.93 -1.07 -0.40
C PRO A 177 8.91 -2.00 0.25
N VAL A 178 8.71 -3.19 -0.34
CA VAL A 178 7.76 -4.19 0.12
C VAL A 178 8.39 -5.58 0.04
N LEU A 179 8.04 -6.44 0.99
CA LEU A 179 8.41 -7.86 0.93
C LEU A 179 7.25 -8.65 0.32
N VAL A 180 7.48 -9.19 -0.88
CA VAL A 180 6.50 -10.01 -1.59
C VAL A 180 6.79 -11.48 -1.30
N ILE A 181 5.75 -12.21 -0.93
CA ILE A 181 5.84 -13.58 -0.46
C ILE A 181 4.98 -14.44 -1.38
N GLU A 182 5.55 -15.52 -1.89
CA GLU A 182 4.83 -16.58 -2.60
C GLU A 182 5.37 -17.94 -2.12
N ARG A 183 4.56 -19.00 -2.23
CA ARG A 183 4.88 -20.31 -1.68
C ARG A 183 6.18 -20.89 -2.21
N ASP A 184 6.32 -20.92 -3.52
CA ASP A 184 7.40 -21.60 -4.24
C ASP A 184 8.54 -20.61 -4.56
N ALA A 185 8.22 -19.32 -4.73
CA ALA A 185 9.22 -18.28 -5.00
C ALA A 185 9.93 -17.72 -3.75
N GLY A 186 9.43 -18.00 -2.54
CA GLY A 186 10.01 -17.47 -1.30
C GLY A 186 9.66 -16.00 -1.04
N ILE A 187 10.59 -15.25 -0.44
CA ILE A 187 10.41 -13.84 -0.10
C ILE A 187 11.34 -12.98 -0.94
N ARG A 188 10.79 -11.95 -1.58
CA ARG A 188 11.55 -10.98 -2.39
C ARG A 188 11.22 -9.55 -2.01
N GLU A 189 12.26 -8.73 -1.83
CA GLU A 189 12.10 -7.28 -1.72
C GLU A 189 11.87 -6.66 -3.11
N LEU A 190 10.77 -5.94 -3.25
CA LEU A 190 10.36 -5.22 -4.45
C LEU A 190 9.83 -3.83 -4.07
N GLN A 191 9.39 -3.06 -5.05
CA GLN A 191 8.87 -1.71 -4.86
C GLN A 191 7.39 -1.63 -5.29
N LEU A 192 6.56 -1.15 -4.37
CA LEU A 192 5.18 -0.75 -4.63
C LEU A 192 5.13 0.72 -5.05
N THR A 193 4.54 1.01 -6.21
CA THR A 193 4.33 2.39 -6.65
C THR A 193 3.05 2.53 -7.47
N ARG A 194 2.34 3.65 -7.27
CA ARG A 194 1.23 4.07 -8.12
C ARG A 194 1.73 4.97 -9.23
N TRP A 195 1.32 4.67 -10.46
CA TRP A 195 1.63 5.50 -11.61
C TRP A 195 0.60 6.61 -11.77
N GLU A 196 1.05 7.87 -11.76
CA GLU A 196 0.18 9.04 -11.93
C GLU A 196 -0.60 9.00 -13.25
N SER A 197 0.03 8.55 -14.34
CA SER A 197 -0.54 8.61 -15.69
C SER A 197 -1.67 7.61 -15.96
N SER A 198 -1.69 6.50 -15.23
CA SER A 198 -2.68 5.43 -15.38
C SER A 198 -3.52 5.21 -14.12
N GLY A 199 -3.09 5.73 -12.97
CA GLY A 199 -3.66 5.44 -11.66
C GLY A 199 -3.41 4.03 -11.15
N VAL A 200 -2.72 3.18 -11.92
CA VAL A 200 -2.47 1.77 -11.61
C VAL A 200 -1.36 1.65 -10.58
N CYS A 201 -1.56 0.79 -9.58
CA CYS A 201 -0.51 0.41 -8.64
C CYS A 201 0.21 -0.82 -9.17
N ILE A 202 1.54 -0.81 -9.09
CA ILE A 202 2.37 -1.90 -9.55
C ILE A 202 3.37 -2.31 -8.47
N ILE A 203 3.74 -3.58 -8.50
CA ILE A 203 4.92 -4.11 -7.83
C ILE A 203 5.97 -4.35 -8.92
N LYS A 204 7.16 -3.79 -8.74
CA LYS A 204 8.29 -3.92 -9.68
C LYS A 204 9.60 -3.86 -8.89
N GLY A 205 10.71 -4.19 -9.52
CA GLY A 205 12.02 -4.03 -8.89
C GLY A 205 13.03 -5.01 -9.46
N GLU A 206 14.24 -4.94 -8.93
CA GLU A 206 15.28 -5.90 -9.21
C GLU A 206 14.89 -7.30 -8.69
N GLY A 207 15.15 -8.33 -9.49
CA GLY A 207 14.74 -9.71 -9.19
C GLY A 207 13.25 -10.01 -9.38
N TYR A 208 12.46 -9.07 -9.92
CA TYR A 208 11.04 -9.32 -10.20
C TYR A 208 10.82 -10.50 -11.15
N MET A 209 11.58 -10.57 -12.26
CA MET A 209 11.40 -11.65 -13.23
C MET A 209 11.76 -13.02 -12.66
N ASP A 210 12.83 -13.09 -11.88
CA ASP A 210 13.22 -14.35 -11.22
C ASP A 210 12.15 -14.77 -10.22
N PHE A 211 11.65 -13.82 -9.42
CA PHE A 211 10.57 -14.06 -8.49
C PHE A 211 9.29 -14.55 -9.19
N ILE A 212 8.79 -13.85 -10.21
CA ILE A 212 7.53 -14.21 -10.88
C ILE A 212 7.62 -15.54 -11.63
N ASN A 213 8.79 -15.85 -12.21
CA ASN A 213 9.05 -17.13 -12.87
C ASN A 213 9.04 -18.28 -11.86
N ASN A 214 9.56 -18.05 -10.65
CA ASN A 214 9.56 -19.04 -9.57
C ASN A 214 8.18 -19.21 -8.90
N CYS A 215 7.25 -18.26 -9.07
CA CYS A 215 5.88 -18.37 -8.53
C CYS A 215 5.04 -19.46 -9.22
N GLY A 216 5.50 -20.02 -10.35
CA GLY A 216 4.70 -20.98 -11.14
C GLY A 216 3.40 -20.40 -11.71
N PHE A 217 3.33 -19.07 -11.87
CA PHE A 217 2.18 -18.38 -12.42
C PHE A 217 2.15 -18.48 -13.94
N SER A 218 0.98 -18.79 -14.47
CA SER A 218 0.67 -18.78 -15.89
C SER A 218 -0.42 -17.76 -16.18
N VAL A 219 -0.46 -17.25 -17.40
CA VAL A 219 -1.53 -16.36 -17.85
C VAL A 219 -2.88 -17.06 -17.69
N GLY A 220 -3.82 -16.41 -17.03
CA GLY A 220 -5.14 -16.97 -16.70
C GLY A 220 -5.26 -17.53 -15.28
N ASP A 221 -4.15 -17.76 -14.59
CA ASP A 221 -4.19 -18.14 -13.17
C ASP A 221 -4.83 -17.02 -12.33
N VAL A 222 -5.57 -17.42 -11.29
CA VAL A 222 -6.13 -16.46 -10.32
C VAL A 222 -5.24 -16.44 -9.09
N VAL A 223 -4.75 -15.26 -8.74
CA VAL A 223 -3.91 -15.02 -7.56
C VAL A 223 -4.71 -14.18 -6.57
N GLU A 224 -4.82 -14.66 -5.35
CA GLU A 224 -5.29 -13.87 -4.21
C GLU A 224 -4.15 -13.01 -3.69
N ILE A 225 -4.45 -11.74 -3.43
CA ILE A 225 -3.48 -10.78 -2.93
C ILE A 225 -3.90 -10.40 -1.52
N TRP A 226 -2.99 -10.62 -0.58
CA TRP A 226 -3.14 -10.27 0.82
C TRP A 226 -2.04 -9.30 1.23
N ALA A 227 -2.30 -8.44 2.20
CA ALA A 227 -1.28 -7.53 2.72
C ALA A 227 -1.41 -7.31 4.23
N PHE A 228 -0.28 -7.11 4.87
CA PHE A 228 -0.20 -6.85 6.30
C PHE A 228 1.05 -6.03 6.62
N LYS A 229 0.93 -5.16 7.62
CA LYS A 229 2.02 -4.32 8.12
C LYS A 229 1.80 -4.07 9.60
N GLN A 230 2.80 -4.37 10.41
CA GLN A 230 2.80 -4.02 11.82
C GLN A 230 3.19 -2.55 11.97
N LYS A 231 2.27 -1.75 12.50
CA LYS A 231 2.53 -0.34 12.80
C LYS A 231 3.25 -0.23 14.14
N ALA A 232 4.16 0.74 14.27
CA ALA A 232 4.75 1.09 15.55
C ALA A 232 3.64 1.39 16.57
N MET A 233 3.75 0.80 17.75
CA MET A 233 2.81 1.08 18.84
C MET A 233 3.30 2.31 19.62
N ARG A 234 2.46 3.33 19.69
CA ARG A 234 2.70 4.53 20.50
C ARG A 234 1.78 4.55 21.70
N LEU A 235 2.37 4.59 22.89
CA LEU A 235 1.64 4.80 24.13
C LEU A 235 2.02 6.17 24.68
N PHE A 236 1.02 7.04 24.89
CA PHE A 236 1.23 8.44 25.32
C PHE A 236 2.23 9.23 24.45
N GLY A 237 2.29 8.95 23.15
CA GLY A 237 3.19 9.62 22.22
C GLY A 237 4.62 9.08 22.20
N VAL A 238 4.93 8.06 22.99
CA VAL A 238 6.23 7.38 23.00
C VAL A 238 6.13 6.07 22.22
N ASP A 239 7.07 5.85 21.30
CA ASP A 239 7.21 4.59 20.58
C ASP A 239 7.65 3.48 21.56
N ILE A 240 6.97 2.34 21.52
CA ILE A 240 7.34 1.15 22.29
C ILE A 240 8.35 0.35 21.45
N TYR A 241 9.58 0.24 21.96
CA TYR A 241 10.70 -0.41 21.27
C TYR A 241 10.92 -1.88 21.67
N GLU A 242 9.95 -2.49 22.35
CA GLU A 242 10.00 -3.91 22.69
C GLU A 242 9.96 -4.80 21.43
N GLU A 243 10.62 -5.96 21.49
CA GLU A 243 10.57 -6.96 20.42
C GLU A 243 9.11 -7.35 20.14
N GLY A 244 8.70 -7.26 18.87
CA GLY A 244 7.31 -7.47 18.45
C GLY A 244 6.43 -6.22 18.38
N TYR A 245 6.95 -5.03 18.73
CA TYR A 245 6.22 -3.74 18.61
C TYR A 245 6.86 -2.73 17.64
N GLN A 246 8.00 -3.10 17.05
CA GLN A 246 8.64 -2.33 15.99
C GLN A 246 7.79 -2.30 14.72
N GLU A 247 7.87 -1.21 13.98
CA GLU A 247 7.23 -1.10 12.67
C GLU A 247 7.87 -2.08 11.69
N SER A 248 7.05 -2.87 11.01
CA SER A 248 7.52 -3.80 9.98
C SER A 248 7.50 -3.14 8.60
N PRO A 249 8.21 -3.69 7.60
CA PRO A 249 7.91 -3.39 6.21
C PRO A 249 6.47 -3.83 5.86
N LEU A 250 5.99 -3.38 4.71
CA LEU A 250 4.75 -3.90 4.14
C LEU A 250 5.02 -5.28 3.52
N TYR A 251 4.25 -6.28 3.96
CA TYR A 251 4.25 -7.60 3.35
C TYR A 251 3.08 -7.72 2.37
N VAL A 252 3.35 -8.28 1.20
CA VAL A 252 2.34 -8.63 0.20
C VAL A 252 2.45 -10.11 -0.08
N LEU A 253 1.38 -10.85 0.18
CA LEU A 253 1.32 -12.29 0.01
C LEU A 253 0.50 -12.62 -1.24
N PHE A 254 1.11 -13.36 -2.15
CA PHE A 254 0.45 -13.93 -3.31
C PHE A 254 0.12 -15.39 -3.06
N ILE A 255 -1.12 -15.78 -3.37
CA ILE A 255 -1.59 -17.16 -3.25
C ILE A 255 -2.30 -17.52 -4.54
N LYS A 256 -1.73 -18.45 -5.30
CA LYS A 256 -2.42 -19.05 -6.45
C LYS A 256 -3.65 -19.81 -5.95
N LYS A 257 -4.82 -19.50 -6.51
CA LYS A 257 -6.08 -20.12 -6.13
C LYS A 257 -6.02 -21.63 -6.36
N GLY A 258 -6.40 -22.40 -5.34
CA GLY A 258 -6.25 -23.86 -5.34
C GLY A 258 -4.93 -24.37 -4.73
N HIS A 259 -4.00 -23.48 -4.37
CA HIS A 259 -2.79 -23.84 -3.63
C HIS A 259 -2.93 -23.39 -2.15
N MET A 260 -2.38 -24.19 -1.24
CA MET A 260 -2.23 -23.83 0.17
C MET A 260 -1.01 -22.93 0.39
N LEU A 261 -0.97 -22.21 1.52
CA LEU A 261 0.15 -21.38 1.94
C LEU A 261 1.49 -22.14 1.99
N PRO A 262 2.63 -21.43 1.87
CA PRO A 262 3.93 -22.00 2.15
C PRO A 262 4.05 -22.53 3.56
N ALA A 263 4.71 -23.68 3.71
CA ALA A 263 5.35 -24.02 4.96
C ALA A 263 6.52 -23.04 5.18
N PRO A 264 6.63 -22.34 6.32
CA PRO A 264 7.62 -21.29 6.47
C PRO A 264 9.08 -21.74 6.36
N ARG A 265 9.36 -23.05 6.50
CA ARG A 265 10.70 -23.62 6.27
C ARG A 265 11.14 -23.62 4.80
N ALA A 266 10.22 -23.45 3.85
CA ALA A 266 10.51 -23.40 2.42
C ALA A 266 10.75 -21.95 1.93
N LEU A 267 10.48 -20.94 2.76
CA LEU A 267 10.69 -19.54 2.39
C LEU A 267 12.18 -19.20 2.52
N VAL A 268 12.83 -18.97 1.38
CA VAL A 268 14.19 -18.42 1.31
C VAL A 268 14.10 -16.92 1.06
N VAL A 269 14.85 -16.14 1.83
CA VAL A 269 15.06 -14.71 1.55
C VAL A 269 16.23 -14.62 0.57
N SER A 270 15.96 -14.25 -0.68
CA SER A 270 17.02 -14.01 -1.66
C SER A 270 17.62 -12.63 -1.45
N ASP A 271 18.74 -12.57 -0.73
CA ASP A 271 19.53 -11.35 -0.58
C ASP A 271 20.27 -11.08 -1.90
N GLY A 272 20.09 -9.89 -2.47
CA GLY A 272 20.67 -9.49 -3.75
C GLY A 272 22.16 -9.15 -3.62
N GLY A 273 22.98 -10.11 -3.19
CA GLY A 273 24.42 -9.94 -3.03
C GLY A 273 25.12 -9.80 -4.39
N GLU A 274 25.86 -8.70 -4.54
CA GLU A 274 26.74 -8.42 -5.67
C GLU A 274 27.78 -9.56 -5.83
N GLU A 275 27.83 -10.18 -7.02
CA GLU A 275 28.93 -11.07 -7.39
C GLU A 275 30.22 -10.25 -7.57
N GLU A 276 31.07 -10.24 -6.53
CA GLU A 276 32.45 -9.80 -6.63
C GLU A 276 33.22 -10.83 -7.49
N THR A 277 33.38 -10.52 -8.77
CA THR A 277 34.23 -11.30 -9.68
C THR A 277 35.70 -11.12 -9.27
N ALA A 278 36.22 -12.06 -8.49
CA ALA A 278 37.65 -12.23 -8.29
C ALA A 278 38.26 -12.82 -9.56
N GLN A 279 38.86 -11.95 -10.37
CA GLN A 279 39.62 -12.33 -11.55
C GLN A 279 41.02 -12.79 -11.10
N GLU A 280 41.24 -14.10 -11.14
CA GLU A 280 42.53 -14.74 -10.89
C GLU A 280 43.52 -14.38 -12.02
N HIS A 281 44.56 -13.63 -11.69
CA HIS A 281 45.70 -13.38 -12.57
C HIS A 281 46.96 -13.93 -11.89
N ALA A 282 47.45 -15.05 -12.40
CA ALA A 282 48.79 -15.56 -12.13
C ALA A 282 49.72 -15.23 -13.31
N PRO A 283 50.99 -14.86 -13.06
CA PRO A 283 52.10 -15.19 -13.94
C PRO A 283 52.74 -16.54 -13.55
#